data_AF-A0A517W1B4-F1
#
_entry.id   AF-A0A517W1B4-F1
#
_cell.length_a   1.000
_cell.length_b   1.000
_cell.length_c   1.000
_cell.angle_alpha   90.00
_cell.angle_beta   90.00
_cell.angle_gamma   90.00
#
_symmetry.space_group_name_H-M   'P 1'
#
loop_
_entity.id
_entity.type
_entity.pdbx_description
1 polymer ?
#
loop_
_entity_poly.entity_id
_entity_poly.type
_entity_poly.pdbx_seq_one_letter_code
_entity_poly.pdbx_strand_id
1 'polypeptide(L)'
;MMDHCLKRLVFRQISLNLTILTVCLCLLQNVMAQTNGNPNPQPMTPTELQAFGKQIQQTVRSQDAVKFRQLFDWQTFIDRTLAEFEQNPAVQQSMKPIRQQLQATYDGKNQGIDTELLAEIANGADYRFLSMRKEQNQYKVIFRFLRPDWSLNYHALIIEKQQSGKLKIVDIDSFSTGELLSQSIKWSLMPEIQKAQLSVQNKLNAEEKSRIQEQKKLYDFLSLSSEKSDPFQAYQQLAKQYKGRKTVLLRLAQDTIEKENHKKYLQVLNVFRKYHPGDLTVELLSIDYFILMSEFSSALECLDRLNASIKTVDPYLYSLRAGILIEMGDIALAGKYAGKASEIEPNLLQPYMHLINISVVQSNFDQTIKYLDILKSKFGFSYEDLDLSELDNYTKFTNSTQFKKWKANQK
;
A
#
# COMPACT_ATOMS: atom_id res chain seq x y z
N MET A 1 7.61 19.52 12.60
CA MET A 1 7.11 18.15 12.89
C MET A 1 7.14 17.23 11.66
N MET A 2 6.47 17.57 10.55
CA MET A 2 6.56 16.80 9.29
C MET A 2 7.98 16.82 8.69
N ASP A 3 8.68 17.96 8.77
CA ASP A 3 10.02 18.12 8.20
C ASP A 3 11.09 17.22 8.87
N HIS A 4 10.93 16.88 10.16
CA HIS A 4 11.86 15.99 10.87
C HIS A 4 11.51 14.50 10.73
N CYS A 5 10.23 14.16 10.49
CA CYS A 5 9.84 12.81 10.07
C CYS A 5 10.24 12.56 8.61
N LEU A 6 9.91 13.46 7.67
CA LEU A 6 10.22 13.32 6.24
C LEU A 6 11.74 13.25 5.98
N LYS A 7 12.57 14.09 6.60
CA LYS A 7 14.03 14.09 6.37
C LYS A 7 14.76 12.88 6.95
N ARG A 8 14.23 12.22 8.00
CA ARG A 8 14.82 10.98 8.56
C ARG A 8 14.30 9.70 7.91
N LEU A 9 13.08 9.71 7.36
CA LEU A 9 12.40 8.53 6.83
C LEU A 9 12.78 8.20 5.38
N VAL A 10 13.08 9.19 4.53
CA VAL A 10 13.36 8.93 3.09
C VAL A 10 14.64 8.14 2.86
N PHE A 11 15.63 8.22 3.76
CA PHE A 11 16.94 7.57 3.55
C PHE A 11 17.10 6.17 4.18
N ARG A 12 16.12 5.66 4.96
CA ARG A 12 16.34 4.43 5.74
C ARG A 12 15.46 3.21 5.43
N GLN A 13 14.46 3.30 4.56
CA GLN A 13 13.54 2.16 4.37
C GLN A 13 13.02 2.01 2.93
N ILE A 14 13.93 1.78 2.00
CA ILE A 14 13.66 0.94 0.80
C ILE A 14 14.60 -0.27 0.89
N SER A 15 14.47 -1.03 1.98
CA SER A 15 15.19 -2.30 2.14
C SER A 15 14.16 -3.35 2.56
N LEU A 16 13.60 -4.02 1.56
CA LEU A 16 12.78 -5.20 1.73
C LEU A 16 13.70 -6.32 2.25
N ASN A 17 13.77 -6.52 3.57
CA ASN A 17 14.49 -7.64 4.16
C ASN A 17 13.47 -8.76 4.43
N LEU A 18 13.37 -9.74 3.53
CA LEU A 18 12.75 -11.04 3.81
C LEU A 18 13.84 -12.07 4.10
N THR A 19 13.82 -12.62 5.31
CA THR A 19 14.73 -13.69 5.75
C THR A 19 14.12 -15.05 5.42
N ILE A 20 14.86 -15.91 4.72
CA ILE A 20 14.45 -17.26 4.29
C ILE A 20 14.94 -18.29 5.32
N LEU A 21 14.08 -19.23 5.73
CA LEU A 21 14.51 -20.45 6.42
C LEU A 21 13.75 -21.69 5.89
N THR A 22 14.51 -22.77 5.67
CA THR A 22 14.18 -23.95 4.85
C THR A 22 14.11 -25.21 5.71
N VAL A 23 13.06 -26.05 5.64
CA VAL A 23 13.14 -27.49 5.98
C VAL A 23 12.06 -28.31 5.22
N CYS A 24 12.48 -29.45 4.67
CA CYS A 24 11.74 -30.44 3.87
C CYS A 24 10.96 -31.50 4.70
N LEU A 25 9.91 -32.13 4.14
CA LEU A 25 9.84 -33.56 3.66
C LEU A 25 8.37 -34.09 3.57
N CYS A 26 8.02 -34.70 2.41
CA CYS A 26 7.11 -35.86 2.14
C CYS A 26 5.61 -35.84 2.58
N LEU A 27 4.58 -36.35 1.87
CA LEU A 27 4.39 -37.11 0.63
C LEU A 27 2.90 -37.02 0.15
N LEU A 28 2.74 -37.01 -1.19
CA LEU A 28 1.64 -37.36 -2.13
C LEU A 28 0.23 -37.82 -1.64
N GLN A 29 -0.84 -37.32 -2.30
CA GLN A 29 -1.57 -38.04 -3.38
C GLN A 29 -2.62 -37.16 -4.12
N ASN A 30 -2.83 -37.51 -5.39
CA ASN A 30 -3.51 -36.81 -6.50
C ASN A 30 -5.01 -36.55 -6.33
N VAL A 31 -5.55 -35.51 -7.00
CA VAL A 31 -6.69 -35.63 -7.96
C VAL A 31 -6.65 -34.48 -8.97
N MET A 32 -6.64 -34.81 -10.27
CA MET A 32 -6.98 -33.89 -11.37
C MET A 32 -8.49 -33.85 -11.60
N ALA A 33 -8.98 -32.63 -11.82
CA ALA A 33 -10.07 -32.21 -12.71
C ALA A 33 -11.23 -33.19 -12.97
N GLN A 34 -12.40 -32.81 -12.45
CA GLN A 34 -13.66 -33.01 -13.17
C GLN A 34 -14.34 -31.65 -13.33
N THR A 35 -14.34 -31.15 -14.56
CA THR A 35 -15.23 -30.09 -15.03
C THR A 35 -16.61 -30.70 -15.26
N ASN A 36 -17.53 -30.54 -14.30
CA ASN A 36 -18.94 -30.75 -14.51
C ASN A 36 -19.69 -29.46 -14.13
N GLY A 37 -20.69 -29.12 -14.95
CA GLY A 37 -21.31 -27.80 -15.06
C GLY A 37 -21.58 -27.11 -13.73
N ASN A 38 -20.81 -26.05 -13.45
CA ASN A 38 -21.16 -25.13 -12.39
C ASN A 38 -22.16 -24.11 -12.93
N PRO A 39 -23.31 -23.90 -12.27
CA PRO A 39 -24.11 -22.72 -12.53
C PRO A 39 -23.22 -21.49 -12.35
N ASN A 40 -23.35 -20.53 -13.26
CA ASN A 40 -22.63 -19.27 -13.21
C ASN A 40 -22.67 -18.73 -11.77
N PRO A 41 -21.52 -18.41 -11.14
CA PRO A 41 -21.51 -17.95 -9.76
C PRO A 41 -22.50 -16.80 -9.60
N GLN A 42 -23.46 -16.95 -8.69
CA GLN A 42 -24.44 -15.91 -8.38
C GLN A 42 -23.69 -14.59 -8.15
N PRO A 43 -24.10 -13.48 -8.82
CA PRO A 43 -23.40 -12.22 -8.67
C PRO A 43 -23.41 -11.77 -7.21
N MET A 44 -22.26 -11.32 -6.70
CA MET A 44 -22.15 -10.78 -5.35
C MET A 44 -22.97 -9.49 -5.23
N THR A 45 -23.75 -9.38 -4.16
CA THR A 45 -24.55 -8.20 -3.84
C THR A 45 -23.70 -7.15 -3.11
N PRO A 46 -24.08 -5.86 -3.18
CA PRO A 46 -23.43 -4.80 -2.40
C PRO A 46 -23.46 -5.09 -0.89
N THR A 47 -24.56 -5.63 -0.36
CA THR A 47 -24.69 -5.95 1.07
C THR A 47 -23.71 -7.03 1.51
N GLU A 48 -23.52 -8.09 0.71
CA GLU A 48 -22.53 -9.13 1.00
C GLU A 48 -21.10 -8.57 1.03
N LEU A 49 -20.73 -7.74 0.06
CA LEU A 49 -19.41 -7.10 -0.01
C LEU A 49 -19.18 -6.13 1.14
N GLN A 50 -20.21 -5.38 1.55
CA GLN A 50 -20.12 -4.49 2.71
C GLN A 50 -19.88 -5.26 4.01
N ALA A 51 -20.64 -6.34 4.21
CA ALA A 51 -20.49 -7.21 5.37
C ALA A 51 -19.10 -7.84 5.40
N PHE A 52 -18.61 -8.30 4.25
CA PHE A 52 -17.28 -8.90 4.12
C PHE A 52 -16.15 -7.89 4.39
N GLY A 53 -16.25 -6.67 3.84
CA GLY A 53 -15.31 -5.58 4.15
C GLY A 53 -15.24 -5.26 5.64
N LYS A 54 -16.39 -5.17 6.32
CA LYS A 54 -16.45 -4.97 7.78
C LYS A 54 -15.87 -6.14 8.55
N GLN A 55 -16.10 -7.38 8.09
CA GLN A 55 -15.53 -8.59 8.69
C GLN A 55 -14.00 -8.58 8.61
N ILE A 56 -13.43 -8.25 7.45
CA ILE A 56 -11.97 -8.13 7.26
C ILE A 56 -11.40 -7.10 8.23
N GLN A 57 -11.98 -5.88 8.27
CA GLN A 57 -11.54 -4.81 9.16
C GLN A 57 -11.56 -5.27 10.64
N GLN A 58 -12.66 -5.90 11.08
CA GLN A 58 -12.79 -6.37 12.45
C GLN A 58 -11.75 -7.45 12.78
N THR A 59 -11.49 -8.36 11.85
CA THR A 59 -10.53 -9.45 12.02
C THR A 59 -9.10 -8.94 12.17
N VAL A 60 -8.72 -7.95 11.36
CA VAL A 60 -7.42 -7.26 11.47
C VAL A 60 -7.30 -6.55 12.82
N ARG A 61 -8.34 -5.81 13.23
CA ARG A 61 -8.36 -5.11 14.53
C ARG A 61 -8.26 -6.03 15.73
N SER A 62 -8.89 -7.21 15.66
CA SER A 62 -8.80 -8.20 16.74
C SER A 62 -7.47 -8.96 16.74
N GLN A 63 -6.52 -8.65 15.84
CA GLN A 63 -5.24 -9.34 15.72
C GLN A 63 -5.41 -10.86 15.53
N ASP A 64 -6.52 -11.29 14.91
CA ASP A 64 -6.85 -12.71 14.75
C ASP A 64 -6.28 -13.23 13.42
N ALA A 65 -4.99 -13.54 13.45
CA ALA A 65 -4.23 -14.03 12.31
C ALA A 65 -4.87 -15.26 11.64
N VAL A 66 -5.35 -16.22 12.44
CA VAL A 66 -5.95 -17.46 11.92
C VAL A 66 -7.24 -17.14 11.18
N LYS A 67 -8.13 -16.33 11.76
CA LYS A 67 -9.36 -15.91 11.06
C LYS A 67 -9.03 -15.08 9.82
N PHE A 68 -8.02 -14.22 9.86
CA PHE A 68 -7.66 -13.40 8.70
C PHE A 68 -7.20 -14.27 7.53
N ARG A 69 -6.32 -15.25 7.77
CA ARG A 69 -5.87 -16.21 6.75
C ARG A 69 -7.04 -17.03 6.19
N GLN A 70 -8.03 -17.36 7.01
CA GLN A 70 -9.25 -18.04 6.56
C GLN A 70 -10.13 -17.17 5.66
N LEU A 71 -9.90 -15.86 5.52
CA LEU A 71 -10.62 -15.01 4.55
C LEU A 71 -10.10 -15.19 3.12
N PHE A 72 -8.94 -15.81 2.93
CA PHE A 72 -8.33 -16.01 1.62
C PHE A 72 -8.75 -17.33 0.96
N ASP A 73 -8.72 -17.32 -0.37
CA ASP A 73 -8.58 -18.50 -1.21
C ASP A 73 -7.12 -18.57 -1.68
N TRP A 74 -6.33 -19.31 -0.91
CA TRP A 74 -4.90 -19.48 -1.18
C TRP A 74 -4.62 -20.28 -2.44
N GLN A 75 -5.51 -21.19 -2.83
CA GLN A 75 -5.32 -21.96 -4.06
C GLN A 75 -5.37 -21.04 -5.27
N THR A 76 -6.40 -20.20 -5.35
CA THR A 76 -6.55 -19.22 -6.43
C THR A 76 -5.42 -18.19 -6.43
N PHE A 77 -4.98 -17.74 -5.25
CA PHE A 77 -3.85 -16.83 -5.10
C PHE A 77 -2.53 -17.43 -5.65
N ILE A 78 -2.23 -18.68 -5.28
CA ILE A 78 -1.03 -19.41 -5.76
C ILE A 78 -1.13 -19.65 -7.27
N ASP A 79 -2.32 -20.02 -7.77
CA ASP A 79 -2.55 -20.21 -9.20
C ASP A 79 -2.29 -18.90 -9.98
N ARG A 80 -2.76 -17.75 -9.48
CA ARG A 80 -2.45 -16.44 -10.08
C ARG A 80 -0.95 -16.12 -10.08
N THR A 81 -0.22 -16.57 -9.06
CA THR A 81 1.23 -16.36 -8.94
C THR A 81 2.01 -17.17 -9.99
N LEU A 82 1.58 -18.40 -10.28
CA LEU A 82 2.34 -19.37 -11.10
C LEU A 82 1.76 -19.64 -12.50
N ALA A 83 0.52 -19.25 -12.80
CA ALA A 83 -0.22 -19.66 -14.00
C ALA A 83 0.51 -19.38 -15.32
N GLU A 84 1.29 -18.29 -15.42
CA GLU A 84 2.02 -17.94 -16.65
C GLU A 84 3.21 -18.86 -16.97
N PHE A 85 3.61 -19.72 -16.04
CA PHE A 85 4.75 -20.62 -16.19
C PHE A 85 4.35 -22.09 -16.33
N GLU A 86 3.23 -22.47 -15.75
CA GLU A 86 2.78 -23.87 -15.66
C GLU A 86 1.96 -24.34 -16.88
N GLN A 87 1.93 -23.56 -17.96
CA GLN A 87 1.26 -23.95 -19.21
C GLN A 87 1.93 -25.14 -19.90
N ASN A 88 3.25 -25.28 -19.76
CA ASN A 88 4.01 -26.40 -20.29
C ASN A 88 4.10 -27.52 -19.23
N PRO A 89 3.66 -28.76 -19.52
CA PRO A 89 3.68 -29.84 -18.54
C PRO A 89 5.07 -30.16 -17.96
N ALA A 90 6.14 -30.00 -18.76
CA ALA A 90 7.50 -30.22 -18.28
C ALA A 90 7.94 -29.14 -17.29
N VAL A 91 7.57 -27.88 -17.53
CA VAL A 91 7.84 -26.75 -16.62
C VAL A 91 6.99 -26.87 -15.37
N GLN A 92 5.70 -27.20 -15.51
CA GLN A 92 4.83 -27.45 -14.37
C GLN A 92 5.40 -28.55 -13.46
N GLN A 93 5.91 -29.64 -14.05
CA GLN A 93 6.55 -30.71 -13.30
C GLN A 93 7.82 -30.24 -12.58
N SER A 94 8.67 -29.42 -13.21
CA SER A 94 9.88 -28.88 -12.58
C SER A 94 9.59 -27.82 -11.51
N MET A 95 8.47 -27.12 -11.62
CA MET A 95 8.00 -26.12 -10.65
C MET A 95 7.28 -26.70 -9.44
N LYS A 96 6.99 -28.00 -9.39
CA LYS A 96 6.31 -28.64 -8.24
C LYS A 96 6.89 -28.26 -6.87
N PRO A 97 8.22 -28.21 -6.66
CA PRO A 97 8.77 -27.79 -5.37
C PRO A 97 8.40 -26.35 -4.99
N ILE A 98 8.38 -25.43 -5.97
CA ILE A 98 8.01 -24.02 -5.76
C ILE A 98 6.54 -23.92 -5.37
N ARG A 99 5.66 -24.62 -6.09
CA ARG A 99 4.23 -24.68 -5.76
C ARG A 99 3.98 -25.28 -4.38
N GLN A 100 4.67 -26.36 -4.02
CA GLN A 100 4.57 -26.97 -2.69
C GLN A 100 5.03 -26.03 -1.59
N GLN A 101 6.13 -25.30 -1.81
CA GLN A 101 6.59 -24.27 -0.89
C GLN A 101 5.53 -23.19 -0.70
N LEU A 102 4.94 -22.67 -1.79
CA LEU A 102 3.87 -21.69 -1.72
C LEU A 102 2.64 -22.20 -0.97
N GLN A 103 2.24 -23.46 -1.19
CA GLN A 103 1.11 -24.09 -0.49
C GLN A 103 1.40 -24.28 1.00
N ALA A 104 2.66 -24.53 1.37
CA ALA A 104 3.06 -24.62 2.77
C ALA A 104 3.13 -23.23 3.44
N THR A 105 3.60 -22.20 2.73
CA THR A 105 3.67 -20.82 3.25
C THR A 105 2.28 -20.19 3.36
N TYR A 106 1.49 -20.27 2.29
CA TYR A 106 0.19 -19.61 2.19
C TYR A 106 -0.93 -20.63 2.41
N ASP A 107 -1.23 -20.87 3.69
CA ASP A 107 -2.36 -21.68 4.10
C ASP A 107 -3.18 -20.98 5.22
N GLY A 108 -4.17 -21.69 5.75
CA GLY A 108 -5.00 -21.17 6.85
C GLY A 108 -4.34 -21.18 8.23
N LYS A 109 -3.08 -21.62 8.38
CA LYS A 109 -2.46 -21.99 9.67
C LYS A 109 -1.06 -21.41 9.88
N ASN A 110 -0.22 -21.33 8.87
CA ASN A 110 1.17 -20.88 8.90
C ASN A 110 1.27 -19.36 8.75
N GLN A 111 2.44 -18.79 9.06
CA GLN A 111 2.71 -17.37 8.89
C GLN A 111 2.59 -16.99 7.41
N GLY A 112 1.71 -16.03 7.11
CA GLY A 112 1.40 -15.62 5.74
C GLY A 112 1.47 -14.10 5.54
N ILE A 113 0.75 -13.64 4.51
CA ILE A 113 0.62 -12.23 4.07
C ILE A 113 0.14 -11.30 5.21
N ASP A 114 -0.47 -11.88 6.23
CA ASP A 114 -0.96 -11.18 7.42
C ASP A 114 0.15 -10.71 8.36
N THR A 115 1.34 -11.30 8.31
CA THR A 115 2.40 -11.06 9.30
C THR A 115 2.82 -9.58 9.35
N GLU A 116 3.12 -8.99 8.19
CA GLU A 116 3.49 -7.56 8.12
C GLU A 116 2.31 -6.66 8.48
N LEU A 117 1.13 -6.93 7.89
CA LEU A 117 -0.06 -6.13 8.15
C LEU A 117 -0.42 -6.11 9.64
N LEU A 118 -0.48 -7.27 10.28
CA LEU A 118 -0.86 -7.38 11.69
C LEU A 118 0.20 -6.78 12.62
N ALA A 119 1.49 -6.92 12.29
CA ALA A 119 2.57 -6.28 13.02
C ALA A 119 2.47 -4.75 12.96
N GLU A 120 2.22 -4.17 11.79
CA GLU A 120 2.00 -2.73 11.62
C GLU A 120 0.78 -2.25 12.42
N ILE A 121 -0.31 -3.03 12.42
CA ILE A 121 -1.52 -2.70 13.19
C ILE A 121 -1.26 -2.79 14.70
N ALA A 122 -0.47 -3.77 15.16
CA ALA A 122 -0.05 -3.86 16.55
C ALA A 122 0.82 -2.67 16.97
N ASN A 123 1.54 -2.06 16.02
CA ASN A 123 2.34 -0.85 16.20
C ASN A 123 1.55 0.45 15.99
N GLY A 124 0.23 0.40 15.84
CA GLY A 124 -0.63 1.58 15.77
C GLY A 124 -1.07 2.01 14.38
N ALA A 125 -0.84 1.19 13.34
CA ALA A 125 -1.44 1.44 12.03
C ALA A 125 -2.98 1.40 12.10
N ASP A 126 -3.65 2.08 11.15
CA ASP A 126 -5.10 1.94 10.90
C ASP A 126 -5.32 1.25 9.56
N TYR A 127 -6.04 0.13 9.59
CA TYR A 127 -6.52 -0.55 8.40
C TYR A 127 -8.04 -0.45 8.33
N ARG A 128 -8.53 0.40 7.44
CA ARG A 128 -9.93 0.83 7.43
C ARG A 128 -10.62 0.55 6.10
N PHE A 129 -11.74 -0.14 6.17
CA PHE A 129 -12.64 -0.36 5.04
C PHE A 129 -13.30 0.96 4.63
N LEU A 130 -13.15 1.31 3.35
CA LEU A 130 -13.69 2.55 2.78
C LEU A 130 -14.90 2.30 1.88
N SER A 131 -14.77 1.37 0.93
CA SER A 131 -15.78 1.18 -0.11
C SER A 131 -15.68 -0.17 -0.79
N MET A 132 -16.67 -0.47 -1.63
CA MET A 132 -16.66 -1.62 -2.54
C MET A 132 -16.86 -1.13 -3.97
N ARG A 133 -16.28 -1.82 -4.94
CA ARG A 133 -16.40 -1.48 -6.37
C ARG A 133 -16.44 -2.73 -7.23
N LYS A 134 -17.07 -2.60 -8.41
CA LYS A 134 -16.96 -3.57 -9.50
C LYS A 134 -16.20 -2.90 -10.65
N GLU A 135 -15.06 -3.46 -11.03
CA GLU A 135 -14.21 -2.96 -12.11
C GLU A 135 -13.83 -4.11 -13.02
N GLN A 136 -14.04 -3.98 -14.34
CA GLN A 136 -13.64 -5.00 -15.32
C GLN A 136 -14.05 -6.44 -14.92
N ASN A 137 -15.28 -6.57 -14.41
CA ASN A 137 -15.86 -7.82 -13.91
C ASN A 137 -15.25 -8.42 -12.62
N GLN A 138 -14.35 -7.70 -11.95
CA GLN A 138 -13.84 -8.04 -10.63
C GLN A 138 -14.55 -7.23 -9.55
N TYR A 139 -14.91 -7.89 -8.45
CA TYR A 139 -15.37 -7.21 -7.25
C TYR A 139 -14.17 -6.92 -6.36
N LYS A 140 -14.08 -5.69 -5.87
CA LYS A 140 -13.02 -5.24 -4.98
C LYS A 140 -13.61 -4.59 -3.73
N VAL A 141 -12.98 -4.82 -2.58
CA VAL A 141 -13.19 -4.05 -1.35
C VAL A 141 -11.94 -3.23 -1.05
N ILE A 142 -12.12 -1.94 -0.76
CA ILE A 142 -11.03 -0.96 -0.70
C ILE A 142 -10.77 -0.61 0.75
N PHE A 143 -9.49 -0.67 1.11
CA PHE A 143 -8.99 -0.33 2.43
C PHE A 143 -7.98 0.80 2.35
N ARG A 144 -8.09 1.76 3.27
CA ARG A 144 -6.99 2.63 3.65
C ARG A 144 -6.08 1.87 4.60
N PHE A 145 -4.79 1.83 4.30
CA PHE A 145 -3.75 1.36 5.19
C PHE A 145 -2.86 2.54 5.55
N LEU A 146 -3.02 3.05 6.77
CA LEU A 146 -2.26 4.17 7.29
C LEU A 146 -1.28 3.63 8.34
N ARG A 147 0.01 3.65 8.04
CA ARG A 147 1.06 3.16 8.95
C ARG A 147 1.31 4.14 10.10
N PRO A 148 2.02 3.73 11.16
CA PRO A 148 2.31 4.60 12.32
C PRO A 148 3.10 5.86 11.94
N ASP A 149 3.86 5.81 10.85
CA ASP A 149 4.61 6.94 10.29
C ASP A 149 3.78 7.86 9.36
N TRP A 150 2.46 7.64 9.29
CA TRP A 150 1.52 8.35 8.43
C TRP A 150 1.66 8.04 6.93
N SER A 151 2.48 7.07 6.55
CA SER A 151 2.53 6.62 5.16
C SER A 151 1.19 6.00 4.76
N LEU A 152 0.68 6.50 3.63
CA LEU A 152 -0.60 6.09 3.08
C LEU A 152 -0.40 5.01 2.04
N ASN A 153 -1.16 3.93 2.16
CA ASN A 153 -1.40 3.00 1.08
C ASN A 153 -2.90 2.71 0.96
N TYR A 154 -3.30 2.25 -0.21
CA TYR A 154 -4.61 1.65 -0.41
C TYR A 154 -4.45 0.22 -0.89
N HIS A 155 -5.20 -0.67 -0.26
CA HIS A 155 -5.30 -2.07 -0.67
C HIS A 155 -6.68 -2.29 -1.26
N ALA A 156 -6.73 -2.67 -2.53
CA ALA A 156 -7.94 -3.13 -3.18
C ALA A 156 -7.95 -4.67 -3.22
N LEU A 157 -8.66 -5.27 -2.26
CA LEU A 157 -8.76 -6.71 -2.13
C LEU A 157 -9.73 -7.23 -3.19
N ILE A 158 -9.27 -8.16 -4.03
CA ILE A 158 -10.08 -8.78 -5.06
C ILE A 158 -10.87 -9.92 -4.43
N ILE A 159 -12.19 -9.87 -4.60
CA ILE A 159 -13.12 -10.80 -3.96
C ILE A 159 -13.75 -11.71 -5.01
N GLU A 160 -13.82 -13.00 -4.67
CA GLU A 160 -14.57 -14.00 -5.42
C GLU A 160 -15.54 -14.74 -4.51
N LYS A 161 -16.66 -15.19 -5.09
CA LYS A 161 -17.65 -16.02 -4.43
C LYS A 161 -17.41 -17.46 -4.81
N GLN A 162 -17.06 -18.27 -3.82
CA GLN A 162 -16.81 -19.69 -3.98
C GLN A 162 -18.10 -20.44 -4.33
N GLN A 163 -17.98 -21.67 -4.85
CA GLN A 163 -19.14 -22.54 -5.10
C GLN A 163 -19.97 -22.78 -3.83
N SER A 164 -19.33 -22.76 -2.66
CA SER A 164 -20.00 -22.84 -1.35
C SER A 164 -20.84 -21.60 -0.98
N GLY A 165 -20.81 -20.55 -1.80
CA GLY A 165 -21.45 -19.26 -1.53
C GLY A 165 -20.62 -18.32 -0.65
N LYS A 166 -19.49 -18.78 -0.08
CA LYS A 166 -18.62 -17.95 0.77
C LYS A 166 -17.78 -16.98 -0.07
N LEU A 167 -17.63 -15.76 0.42
CA LEU A 167 -16.75 -14.74 -0.15
C LEU A 167 -15.31 -14.98 0.31
N LYS A 168 -14.36 -14.83 -0.60
CA LYS A 168 -12.93 -15.02 -0.35
C LYS A 168 -12.10 -13.93 -1.02
N ILE A 169 -11.02 -13.55 -0.37
CA ILE A 169 -9.97 -12.72 -0.96
C ILE A 169 -9.10 -13.63 -1.84
N VAL A 170 -8.93 -13.26 -3.10
CA VAL A 170 -8.12 -14.04 -4.07
C VAL A 170 -6.84 -13.33 -4.46
N ASP A 171 -6.72 -12.03 -4.17
CA ASP A 171 -5.50 -11.23 -4.34
C ASP A 171 -5.66 -9.84 -3.70
N ILE A 172 -4.56 -9.09 -3.63
CA ILE A 172 -4.52 -7.71 -3.15
C ILE A 172 -3.84 -6.83 -4.22
N ASP A 173 -4.55 -5.82 -4.71
CA ASP A 173 -4.02 -4.77 -5.57
C ASP A 173 -3.51 -3.62 -4.68
N SER A 174 -2.19 -3.45 -4.58
CA SER A 174 -1.55 -2.47 -3.71
C SER A 174 -1.18 -1.22 -4.50
N PHE A 175 -1.64 -0.05 -4.04
CA PHE A 175 -1.42 1.20 -4.78
C PHE A 175 -0.02 1.75 -4.55
N SER A 176 0.72 1.29 -3.54
CA SER A 176 2.12 1.67 -3.35
C SER A 176 3.07 0.93 -4.30
N THR A 177 2.71 -0.29 -4.72
CA THR A 177 3.54 -1.10 -5.65
C THR A 177 3.03 -1.01 -7.09
N GLY A 178 1.77 -0.61 -7.28
CA GLY A 178 1.14 -0.53 -8.60
C GLY A 178 0.92 -1.89 -9.26
N GLU A 179 0.92 -2.97 -8.46
CA GLU A 179 0.71 -4.33 -8.93
C GLU A 179 -0.05 -5.19 -7.91
N LEU A 180 -0.49 -6.37 -8.36
CA LEU A 180 -1.08 -7.38 -7.49
C LEU A 180 -0.01 -7.99 -6.59
N LEU A 181 -0.37 -8.37 -5.38
CA LEU A 181 0.54 -9.03 -4.44
C LEU A 181 1.04 -10.37 -4.99
N SER A 182 0.21 -11.12 -5.70
CA SER A 182 0.65 -12.32 -6.44
C SER A 182 1.76 -12.02 -7.46
N GLN A 183 1.75 -10.83 -8.08
CA GLN A 183 2.79 -10.39 -9.01
C GLN A 183 4.07 -10.01 -8.27
N SER A 184 3.97 -9.33 -7.13
CA SER A 184 5.13 -9.02 -6.29
C SER A 184 5.83 -10.29 -5.79
N ILE A 185 5.08 -11.27 -5.30
CA ILE A 185 5.63 -12.57 -4.88
C ILE A 185 6.23 -13.32 -6.06
N LYS A 186 5.59 -13.28 -7.23
CA LYS A 186 6.16 -13.85 -8.44
C LYS A 186 7.56 -13.30 -8.74
N TRP A 187 7.77 -11.99 -8.60
CA TRP A 187 9.10 -11.40 -8.82
C TRP A 187 10.14 -11.93 -7.82
N SER A 188 9.77 -12.12 -6.56
CA SER A 188 10.67 -12.69 -5.55
C SER A 188 11.09 -14.13 -5.84
N LEU A 189 10.27 -14.89 -6.59
CA LEU A 189 10.50 -16.29 -6.95
C LEU A 189 11.15 -16.48 -8.33
N MET A 190 11.49 -15.38 -9.03
CA MET A 190 12.06 -15.47 -10.39
C MET A 190 13.35 -16.26 -10.49
N PRO A 191 14.31 -16.16 -9.56
CA PRO A 191 15.51 -16.99 -9.61
C PRO A 191 15.20 -18.49 -9.64
N GLU A 192 14.29 -18.95 -8.77
CA GLU A 192 13.87 -20.35 -8.65
C GLU A 192 13.06 -20.79 -9.87
N ILE A 193 12.15 -19.95 -10.35
CA ILE A 193 11.34 -20.22 -11.54
C ILE A 193 12.23 -20.34 -12.78
N GLN A 194 13.20 -19.44 -12.96
CA GLN A 194 14.17 -19.53 -14.06
C GLN A 194 15.00 -20.82 -13.97
N LYS A 195 15.46 -21.20 -12.78
CA LYS A 195 16.17 -22.46 -12.56
C LYS A 195 15.31 -23.67 -12.96
N ALA A 196 14.04 -23.68 -12.57
CA ALA A 196 13.10 -24.74 -12.93
C ALA A 196 12.87 -24.83 -14.45
N GLN A 197 12.73 -23.69 -15.12
CA GLN A 197 12.56 -23.63 -16.58
C GLN A 197 13.82 -24.10 -17.33
N LEU A 198 15.01 -23.67 -16.89
CA LEU A 198 16.29 -24.07 -17.50
C LEU A 198 16.56 -25.56 -17.37
N SER A 199 16.11 -26.20 -16.28
CA SER A 199 16.26 -27.65 -16.08
C SER A 199 15.54 -28.49 -17.16
N VAL A 200 14.54 -27.91 -17.83
CA VAL A 200 13.76 -28.54 -18.89
C VAL A 200 13.91 -27.83 -20.24
N GLN A 201 14.98 -27.04 -20.43
CA GLN A 201 15.19 -26.21 -21.63
C GLN A 201 15.09 -26.97 -22.98
N ASN A 202 15.42 -28.28 -22.97
CA ASN A 202 15.33 -29.13 -24.17
C ASN A 202 13.88 -29.49 -24.55
N LYS A 203 12.93 -29.27 -23.64
CA LYS A 203 11.49 -29.49 -23.83
C LYS A 203 10.71 -28.19 -24.11
N LEU A 204 11.43 -27.09 -24.29
CA LEU A 204 10.85 -25.78 -24.60
C LEU A 204 10.98 -25.47 -26.10
N ASN A 205 9.91 -24.93 -26.66
CA ASN A 205 9.91 -24.38 -28.01
C ASN A 205 10.62 -23.01 -28.06
N ALA A 206 10.81 -22.47 -29.27
CA ALA A 206 11.53 -21.21 -29.46
C ALA A 206 10.83 -20.00 -28.82
N GLU A 207 9.50 -19.97 -28.85
CA GLU A 207 8.69 -18.89 -28.25
C GLU A 207 8.81 -18.90 -26.73
N GLU A 208 8.74 -20.07 -26.11
CA GLU A 208 8.92 -20.24 -24.66
C GLU A 208 10.31 -19.79 -24.22
N LYS A 209 11.37 -20.19 -24.96
CA LYS A 209 12.74 -19.75 -24.69
C LYS A 209 12.88 -18.22 -24.80
N SER A 210 12.30 -17.62 -25.84
CA SER A 210 12.30 -16.17 -26.02
C SER A 210 11.57 -15.46 -24.87
N ARG A 211 10.39 -15.97 -24.48
CA ARG A 211 9.61 -15.43 -23.35
C ARG A 211 10.41 -15.47 -22.04
N ILE A 212 11.11 -16.56 -21.75
CA ILE A 212 11.94 -16.69 -20.54
C ILE A 212 13.06 -15.65 -20.54
N GLN A 213 13.73 -15.45 -21.68
CA GLN A 213 14.76 -14.42 -21.81
C GLN A 213 14.21 -13.02 -21.57
N GLU A 214 13.03 -12.71 -22.12
CA GLU A 214 12.36 -11.44 -21.93
C GLU A 214 11.87 -11.23 -20.48
N GLN A 215 11.38 -12.28 -19.83
CA GLN A 215 11.05 -12.25 -18.39
C GLN A 215 12.28 -12.01 -17.53
N LYS A 216 13.42 -12.64 -17.86
CA LYS A 216 14.68 -12.40 -17.18
C LYS A 216 15.11 -10.94 -17.30
N LYS A 217 15.07 -10.35 -18.50
CA LYS A 217 15.42 -8.93 -18.69
C LYS A 217 14.55 -8.00 -17.85
N LEU A 218 13.25 -8.30 -17.76
CA LEU A 218 12.34 -7.54 -16.91
C LEU A 218 12.69 -7.71 -15.43
N TYR A 219 12.95 -8.93 -14.97
CA TYR A 219 13.37 -9.20 -13.59
C TYR A 219 14.68 -8.49 -13.25
N ASP A 220 15.69 -8.58 -14.13
CA ASP A 220 16.98 -7.93 -13.96
C ASP A 220 16.79 -6.41 -13.84
N PHE A 221 15.92 -5.81 -14.67
CA PHE A 221 15.56 -4.39 -14.58
C PHE A 221 14.93 -4.03 -13.23
N LEU A 222 13.93 -4.81 -12.79
CA LEU A 222 13.22 -4.54 -11.53
C LEU A 222 14.12 -4.74 -10.30
N SER A 223 15.17 -5.56 -10.43
CA SER A 223 16.12 -5.90 -9.36
C SER A 223 17.38 -5.02 -9.35
N LEU A 224 17.50 -4.07 -10.27
CA LEU A 224 18.63 -3.14 -10.31
C LEU A 224 18.73 -2.34 -9.02
N SER A 225 19.91 -2.25 -8.41
CA SER A 225 20.15 -1.29 -7.32
C SER A 225 20.43 0.10 -7.89
N SER A 226 19.86 1.13 -7.25
CA SER A 226 19.96 2.53 -7.70
C SER A 226 21.37 3.10 -7.61
N GLU A 227 22.18 2.60 -6.67
CA GLU A 227 23.56 3.04 -6.45
C GLU A 227 24.54 2.65 -7.59
N LYS A 228 24.29 1.54 -8.28
CA LYS A 228 25.27 0.94 -9.21
C LYS A 228 24.83 0.91 -10.66
N SER A 229 23.63 1.40 -10.97
CA SER A 229 23.07 1.29 -12.32
C SER A 229 22.20 2.49 -12.70
N ASP A 230 22.17 2.80 -14.00
CA ASP A 230 21.20 3.71 -14.60
C ASP A 230 20.02 2.90 -15.16
N PRO A 231 18.87 2.83 -14.45
CA PRO A 231 17.74 2.06 -14.93
C PRO A 231 17.17 2.62 -16.25
N PHE A 232 17.43 3.87 -16.61
CA PHE A 232 16.99 4.41 -17.91
C PHE A 232 17.70 3.75 -19.09
N GLN A 233 18.96 3.34 -18.93
CA GLN A 233 19.68 2.57 -19.95
C GLN A 233 19.09 1.17 -20.09
N ALA A 234 18.84 0.48 -18.97
CA ALA A 234 18.22 -0.85 -18.97
C ALA A 234 16.78 -0.80 -19.53
N TYR A 235 16.02 0.25 -19.22
CA TYR A 235 14.69 0.50 -19.77
C TYR A 235 14.68 0.59 -21.29
N GLN A 236 15.72 1.14 -21.92
CA GLN A 236 15.80 1.19 -23.38
C GLN A 236 15.85 -0.21 -24.01
N GLN A 237 16.45 -1.17 -23.32
CA GLN A 237 16.62 -2.56 -23.76
C GLN A 237 15.41 -3.46 -23.50
N LEU A 238 14.43 -3.00 -22.71
CA LEU A 238 13.20 -3.75 -22.48
C LEU A 238 12.34 -3.82 -23.75
N ALA A 239 11.70 -4.97 -23.98
CA ALA A 239 10.68 -5.09 -25.02
C ALA A 239 9.57 -4.04 -24.85
N LYS A 240 9.00 -3.59 -25.98
CA LYS A 240 7.95 -2.54 -26.03
C LYS A 240 6.78 -2.82 -25.08
N GLN A 241 6.39 -4.08 -24.94
CA GLN A 241 5.30 -4.53 -24.07
C GLN A 241 5.55 -4.31 -22.57
N TYR A 242 6.81 -4.12 -22.14
CA TYR A 242 7.18 -3.88 -20.75
C TYR A 242 7.37 -2.41 -20.42
N LYS A 243 7.71 -1.59 -21.41
CA LYS A 243 8.01 -0.17 -21.20
C LYS A 243 6.85 0.61 -20.58
N GLY A 244 5.62 0.22 -20.91
CA GLY A 244 4.41 0.81 -20.33
C GLY A 244 3.94 0.15 -19.04
N ARG A 245 4.64 -0.82 -18.44
CA ARG A 245 4.15 -1.48 -17.20
C ARG A 245 4.27 -0.54 -16.00
N LYS A 246 3.26 -0.55 -15.12
CA LYS A 246 3.23 0.28 -13.91
C LYS A 246 4.48 0.12 -13.06
N THR A 247 4.87 -1.11 -12.74
CA THR A 247 6.08 -1.40 -11.95
C THR A 247 7.37 -0.92 -12.58
N VAL A 248 7.47 -0.97 -13.92
CA VAL A 248 8.63 -0.44 -14.64
C VAL A 248 8.72 1.08 -14.51
N LEU A 249 7.60 1.76 -14.73
CA LEU A 249 7.53 3.22 -14.63
C LEU A 249 7.67 3.69 -13.17
N LEU A 250 7.14 2.93 -12.22
CA LEU A 250 7.29 3.18 -10.79
C LEU A 250 8.75 3.05 -10.35
N ARG A 251 9.46 2.02 -10.81
CA ARG A 251 10.90 1.86 -10.54
C ARG A 251 11.72 3.03 -11.07
N LEU A 252 11.41 3.52 -12.28
CA LEU A 252 12.04 4.73 -12.82
C LEU A 252 11.72 5.97 -11.99
N ALA A 253 10.47 6.12 -11.53
CA ALA A 253 10.08 7.25 -10.69
C ALA A 253 10.84 7.23 -9.36
N GLN A 254 10.90 6.08 -8.69
CA GLN A 254 11.66 5.88 -7.46
C GLN A 254 13.14 6.22 -7.65
N ASP A 255 13.78 5.73 -8.72
CA ASP A 255 15.19 6.05 -9.02
C ASP A 255 15.41 7.57 -9.18
N THR A 256 14.47 8.28 -9.81
CA THR A 256 14.57 9.74 -9.94
C THR A 256 14.34 10.49 -8.64
N ILE A 257 13.53 9.96 -7.73
CA ILE A 257 13.36 10.53 -6.38
C ILE A 257 14.64 10.32 -5.58
N GLU A 258 15.16 9.09 -5.54
CA GLU A 258 16.40 8.74 -4.81
C GLU A 258 17.61 9.55 -5.28
N LYS A 259 17.67 9.89 -6.59
CA LYS A 259 18.74 10.70 -7.19
C LYS A 259 18.40 12.20 -7.27
N GLU A 260 17.29 12.63 -6.66
CA GLU A 260 16.80 14.01 -6.65
C GLU A 260 16.73 14.66 -8.06
N ASN A 261 16.44 13.85 -9.09
CA ASN A 261 16.44 14.29 -10.48
C ASN A 261 15.04 14.74 -10.91
N HIS A 262 14.69 15.97 -10.53
CA HIS A 262 13.37 16.55 -10.77
C HIS A 262 12.92 16.54 -12.24
N LYS A 263 13.82 16.91 -13.17
CA LYS A 263 13.50 16.91 -14.60
C LYS A 263 13.15 15.51 -15.12
N LYS A 264 13.91 14.49 -14.73
CA LYS A 264 13.61 13.10 -15.12
C LYS A 264 12.34 12.60 -14.43
N TYR A 265 12.10 12.97 -13.17
CA TYR A 265 10.87 12.60 -12.46
C TYR A 265 9.62 13.08 -13.22
N LEU A 266 9.58 14.36 -13.61
CA LEU A 266 8.47 14.90 -14.41
C LEU A 266 8.30 14.20 -15.75
N GLN A 267 9.39 13.80 -16.41
CA GLN A 267 9.34 13.02 -17.65
C GLN A 267 8.72 11.63 -17.41
N VAL A 268 9.14 10.92 -16.37
CA VAL A 268 8.57 9.62 -16.00
C VAL A 268 7.10 9.76 -15.64
N LEU A 269 6.73 10.77 -14.86
CA LEU A 269 5.35 11.05 -14.46
C LEU A 269 4.43 11.26 -15.66
N ASN A 270 4.87 12.05 -16.64
CA ASN A 270 4.13 12.27 -17.89
C ASN A 270 3.95 10.97 -18.69
N VAL A 271 4.99 10.14 -18.76
CA VAL A 271 4.90 8.82 -19.41
C VAL A 271 3.95 7.90 -18.65
N PHE A 272 4.01 7.88 -17.32
CA PHE A 272 3.14 7.08 -16.46
C PHE A 272 1.68 7.44 -16.69
N ARG A 273 1.32 8.73 -16.59
CA ARG A 273 -0.06 9.22 -16.81
C ARG A 273 -0.57 8.94 -18.22
N LYS A 274 0.33 8.93 -19.21
CA LYS A 274 -0.03 8.57 -20.59
C LYS A 274 -0.37 7.08 -20.74
N TYR A 275 0.40 6.19 -20.11
CA TYR A 275 0.15 4.75 -20.18
C TYR A 275 -0.99 4.28 -19.26
N HIS A 276 -1.17 4.95 -18.11
CA HIS A 276 -2.15 4.59 -17.08
C HIS A 276 -2.97 5.81 -16.66
N PRO A 277 -3.85 6.33 -17.54
CA PRO A 277 -4.67 7.49 -17.22
C PRO A 277 -5.60 7.19 -16.05
N GLY A 278 -5.59 8.05 -15.03
CA GLY A 278 -6.41 7.92 -13.82
C GLY A 278 -5.91 6.90 -12.79
N ASP A 279 -4.71 6.33 -13.00
CA ASP A 279 -4.10 5.41 -12.03
C ASP A 279 -3.68 6.10 -10.74
N LEU A 280 -3.88 5.40 -9.63
CA LEU A 280 -3.73 5.94 -8.28
C LEU A 280 -2.30 5.85 -7.75
N THR A 281 -1.51 4.91 -8.26
CA THR A 281 -0.14 4.62 -7.80
C THR A 281 0.74 5.85 -7.94
N VAL A 282 0.70 6.45 -9.13
CA VAL A 282 1.60 7.55 -9.45
C VAL A 282 1.20 8.84 -8.73
N GLU A 283 -0.11 9.10 -8.58
CA GLU A 283 -0.58 10.28 -7.84
C GLU A 283 -0.24 10.17 -6.35
N LEU A 284 -0.36 8.98 -5.76
CA LEU A 284 0.04 8.73 -4.37
C LEU A 284 1.54 9.03 -4.16
N LEU A 285 2.41 8.51 -5.03
CA LEU A 285 3.85 8.79 -4.98
C LEU A 285 4.15 10.28 -5.20
N SER A 286 3.42 10.94 -6.11
CA SER A 286 3.67 12.33 -6.48
C SER A 286 3.31 13.34 -5.40
N ILE A 287 2.36 13.05 -4.51
CA ILE A 287 2.00 13.99 -3.44
C ILE A 287 3.21 14.27 -2.55
N ASP A 288 3.83 13.22 -1.98
CA ASP A 288 4.97 13.38 -1.08
C ASP A 288 6.16 14.01 -1.81
N TYR A 289 6.39 13.60 -3.06
CA TYR A 289 7.43 14.20 -3.89
C TYR A 289 7.27 15.72 -4.05
N PHE A 290 6.07 16.18 -4.44
CA PHE A 290 5.84 17.61 -4.66
C PHE A 290 5.83 18.41 -3.36
N ILE A 291 5.41 17.81 -2.23
CA ILE A 291 5.56 18.42 -0.91
C ILE A 291 7.04 18.66 -0.59
N LEU A 292 7.91 17.65 -0.79
CA LEU A 292 9.35 17.76 -0.56
C LEU A 292 10.01 18.84 -1.42
N MET A 293 9.55 18.99 -2.67
CA MET A 293 10.01 20.03 -3.58
C MET A 293 9.38 21.41 -3.31
N SER A 294 8.54 21.54 -2.29
CA SER A 294 7.73 22.74 -1.99
C SER A 294 6.81 23.18 -3.16
N GLU A 295 6.49 22.26 -4.07
CA GLU A 295 5.57 22.46 -5.20
C GLU A 295 4.13 22.15 -4.77
N PHE A 296 3.64 22.88 -3.78
CA PHE A 296 2.38 22.54 -3.10
C PHE A 296 1.15 22.54 -4.02
N SER A 297 1.12 23.40 -5.05
CA SER A 297 0.04 23.39 -6.06
C SER A 297 0.00 22.06 -6.81
N SER A 298 1.17 21.55 -7.24
CA SER A 298 1.30 20.24 -7.90
C SER A 298 0.87 19.11 -6.96
N ALA A 299 1.22 19.19 -5.67
CA ALA A 299 0.79 18.22 -4.66
C ALA A 299 -0.74 18.21 -4.50
N LEU A 300 -1.39 19.38 -4.42
CA LEU A 300 -2.84 19.51 -4.34
C LEU A 300 -3.54 18.94 -5.57
N GLU A 301 -3.00 19.18 -6.78
CA GLU A 301 -3.55 18.59 -7.99
C GLU A 301 -3.43 17.06 -8.01
N CYS A 302 -2.32 16.50 -7.53
CA CYS A 302 -2.17 15.05 -7.39
C CYS A 302 -3.18 14.49 -6.39
N LEU A 303 -3.39 15.19 -5.27
CA LEU A 303 -4.38 14.84 -4.26
C LEU A 303 -5.82 14.90 -4.82
N ASP A 304 -6.14 15.88 -5.65
CA ASP A 304 -7.44 15.98 -6.32
C ASP A 304 -7.68 14.81 -7.27
N ARG A 305 -6.66 14.44 -8.07
CA ARG A 305 -6.73 13.26 -8.96
C ARG A 305 -6.87 11.96 -8.16
N LEU A 306 -6.11 11.79 -7.08
CA LEU A 306 -6.21 10.65 -6.17
C LEU A 306 -7.63 10.53 -5.60
N ASN A 307 -8.17 11.65 -5.08
CA ASN A 307 -9.52 11.70 -4.51
C ASN A 307 -10.61 11.42 -5.56
N ALA A 308 -10.45 11.90 -6.81
CA ALA A 308 -11.40 11.61 -7.88
C ALA A 308 -11.39 10.11 -8.26
N SER A 309 -10.22 9.49 -8.30
CA SER A 309 -10.06 8.10 -8.75
C SER A 309 -10.41 7.06 -7.68
N ILE A 310 -10.32 7.37 -6.37
CA ILE A 310 -10.75 6.44 -5.31
C ILE A 310 -12.28 6.28 -5.24
N LYS A 311 -13.04 7.24 -5.79
CA LYS A 311 -14.51 7.21 -5.91
C LYS A 311 -15.25 6.98 -4.58
N THR A 312 -14.63 7.36 -3.47
CA THR A 312 -15.23 7.35 -2.13
C THR A 312 -14.67 8.50 -1.32
N VAL A 313 -15.37 8.90 -0.26
CA VAL A 313 -14.86 9.91 0.66
C VAL A 313 -13.88 9.23 1.61
N ASP A 314 -12.63 9.65 1.57
CA ASP A 314 -11.63 9.30 2.58
C ASP A 314 -11.27 10.55 3.41
N PRO A 315 -11.65 10.59 4.71
CA PRO A 315 -11.32 11.70 5.60
C PRO A 315 -9.82 11.99 5.72
N TYR A 316 -8.96 10.99 5.51
CA TYR A 316 -7.52 11.18 5.55
C TYR A 316 -7.03 12.08 4.41
N LEU A 317 -7.67 12.05 3.24
CA LEU A 317 -7.30 12.96 2.14
C LEU A 317 -7.63 14.42 2.46
N TYR A 318 -8.64 14.70 3.29
CA TYR A 318 -8.85 16.04 3.85
C TYR A 318 -7.75 16.43 4.84
N SER A 319 -7.31 15.49 5.67
CA SER A 319 -6.17 15.72 6.58
C SER A 319 -4.89 16.03 5.82
N LEU A 320 -4.57 15.25 4.78
CA LEU A 320 -3.40 15.46 3.94
C LEU A 320 -3.45 16.82 3.23
N ARG A 321 -4.64 17.22 2.72
CA ARG A 321 -4.84 18.56 2.17
C ARG A 321 -4.56 19.65 3.21
N ALA A 322 -5.03 19.47 4.45
CA ALA A 322 -4.77 20.42 5.52
C ALA A 322 -3.27 20.52 5.83
N GLY A 323 -2.54 19.39 5.85
CA GLY A 323 -1.08 19.39 5.98
C GLY A 323 -0.39 20.22 4.89
N ILE A 324 -0.74 19.99 3.62
CA ILE A 324 -0.18 20.77 2.49
C ILE A 324 -0.49 22.26 2.63
N LEU A 325 -1.72 22.61 3.02
CA LEU A 325 -2.13 24.01 3.20
C LEU A 325 -1.44 24.70 4.38
N ILE A 326 -1.09 23.95 5.44
CA ILE A 326 -0.27 24.46 6.55
C ILE A 326 1.11 24.85 6.02
N GLU A 327 1.76 23.97 5.26
CA GLU A 327 3.07 24.25 4.66
C GLU A 327 3.03 25.43 3.67
N MET A 328 1.89 25.63 2.99
CA MET A 328 1.64 26.81 2.15
C MET A 328 1.38 28.11 2.93
N GLY A 329 1.16 28.04 4.25
CA GLY A 329 0.77 29.16 5.08
C GLY A 329 -0.72 29.55 5.00
N ASP A 330 -1.57 28.79 4.29
CA ASP A 330 -3.02 29.01 4.25
C ASP A 330 -3.70 28.33 5.46
N ILE A 331 -3.41 28.88 6.63
CA ILE A 331 -3.86 28.36 7.93
C ILE A 331 -5.39 28.34 8.04
N ALA A 332 -6.08 29.31 7.43
CA ALA A 332 -7.53 29.39 7.48
C ALA A 332 -8.19 28.25 6.68
N LEU A 333 -7.73 27.99 5.46
CA LEU A 333 -8.25 26.88 4.67
C LEU A 333 -7.84 25.53 5.23
N ALA A 334 -6.61 25.42 5.76
CA ALA A 334 -6.15 24.21 6.44
C ALA A 334 -7.09 23.83 7.60
N GLY A 335 -7.49 24.80 8.42
CA GLY A 335 -8.42 24.60 9.53
C GLY A 335 -9.77 24.05 9.10
N LYS A 336 -10.30 24.51 7.96
CA LYS A 336 -11.56 23.98 7.39
C LYS A 336 -11.43 22.50 7.03
N TYR A 337 -10.33 22.12 6.37
CA TYR A 337 -10.13 20.73 5.95
C TYR A 337 -9.79 19.78 7.10
N ALA A 338 -8.94 20.21 8.04
CA ALA A 338 -8.65 19.43 9.25
C ALA A 338 -9.91 19.25 10.11
N GLY A 339 -10.69 20.32 10.29
CA GLY A 339 -11.98 20.26 10.97
C GLY A 339 -12.93 19.25 10.33
N LYS A 340 -13.12 19.33 9.01
CA LYS A 340 -13.95 18.39 8.25
C LYS A 340 -13.47 16.93 8.38
N ALA A 341 -12.16 16.69 8.32
CA ALA A 341 -11.60 15.36 8.51
C ALA A 341 -11.94 14.78 9.89
N SER A 342 -11.77 15.59 10.94
CA SER A 342 -12.06 15.21 12.33
C SER A 342 -13.56 15.02 12.62
N GLU A 343 -14.43 15.71 11.87
CA GLU A 343 -15.88 15.56 11.96
C GLU A 343 -16.35 14.23 11.35
N ILE A 344 -15.85 13.90 10.15
CA ILE A 344 -16.23 12.67 9.44
C ILE A 344 -15.60 11.44 10.09
N GLU A 345 -14.35 11.53 10.54
CA GLU A 345 -13.66 10.45 11.24
C GLU A 345 -13.06 10.93 12.57
N PRO A 346 -13.86 10.98 13.66
CA PRO A 346 -13.42 11.48 14.97
C PRO A 346 -12.34 10.66 15.67
N ASN A 347 -11.99 9.50 15.11
CA ASN A 347 -10.93 8.61 15.60
C ASN A 347 -9.72 8.60 14.64
N LEU A 348 -9.63 9.58 13.74
CA LEU A 348 -8.44 9.82 12.94
C LEU A 348 -7.57 10.84 13.70
N LEU A 349 -6.35 10.43 14.07
CA LEU A 349 -5.45 11.24 14.89
C LEU A 349 -4.94 12.49 14.14
N GLN A 350 -4.52 12.31 12.88
CA GLN A 350 -3.82 13.32 12.10
C GLN A 350 -4.54 14.69 11.99
N PRO A 351 -5.87 14.76 11.77
CA PRO A 351 -6.60 16.03 11.81
C PRO A 351 -6.43 16.82 13.12
N TYR A 352 -6.41 16.15 14.27
CA TYR A 352 -6.25 16.83 15.56
C TYR A 352 -4.84 17.37 15.75
N MET A 353 -3.81 16.66 15.24
CA MET A 353 -2.44 17.17 15.19
C MET A 353 -2.33 18.45 14.37
N HIS A 354 -2.98 18.50 13.20
CA HIS A 354 -3.06 19.72 12.40
C HIS A 354 -3.81 20.84 13.13
N LEU A 355 -4.94 20.52 13.76
CA LEU A 355 -5.74 21.49 14.49
C LEU A 355 -5.01 22.11 15.68
N ILE A 356 -4.15 21.36 16.37
CA ILE A 356 -3.23 21.89 17.41
C ILE A 356 -2.24 22.87 16.81
N ASN A 357 -1.57 22.50 15.71
CA ASN A 357 -0.64 23.40 15.03
C ASN A 357 -1.35 24.72 14.67
N ILE A 358 -2.49 24.62 13.98
CA ILE A 358 -3.30 25.75 13.54
C ILE A 358 -3.71 26.64 14.73
N SER A 359 -4.20 26.06 15.83
CA SER A 359 -4.65 26.86 16.98
C SER A 359 -3.50 27.50 17.75
N VAL A 360 -2.32 26.87 17.81
CA VAL A 360 -1.11 27.47 18.38
C VAL A 360 -0.65 28.65 17.53
N VAL A 361 -0.56 28.48 16.20
CA VAL A 361 -0.20 29.54 15.25
C VAL A 361 -1.14 30.74 15.38
N GLN A 362 -2.45 30.49 15.48
CA GLN A 362 -3.48 31.53 15.63
C GLN A 362 -3.57 32.11 17.06
N SER A 363 -2.72 31.67 18.00
CA SER A 363 -2.79 32.04 19.42
C SER A 363 -4.15 31.75 20.09
N ASN A 364 -4.90 30.78 19.56
CA ASN A 364 -6.17 30.32 20.12
C ASN A 364 -5.92 29.20 21.15
N PHE A 365 -5.32 29.58 22.28
CA PHE A 365 -4.79 28.63 23.28
C PHE A 365 -5.87 27.83 24.00
N ASP A 366 -7.09 28.37 24.16
CA ASP A 366 -8.22 27.61 24.70
C ASP A 366 -8.59 26.45 23.78
N GLN A 367 -8.55 26.68 22.46
CA GLN A 367 -8.83 25.63 21.48
C GLN A 367 -7.67 24.62 21.39
N THR A 368 -6.42 25.07 21.50
CA THR A 368 -5.25 24.17 21.60
C THR A 368 -5.43 23.19 22.75
N ILE A 369 -5.81 23.68 23.94
CA ILE A 369 -6.04 22.84 25.13
C ILE A 369 -7.13 21.82 24.88
N LYS A 370 -8.27 22.21 24.28
CA LYS A 370 -9.34 21.27 23.94
C LYS A 370 -8.84 20.13 23.04
N TYR A 371 -7.99 20.43 22.07
CA TYR A 371 -7.43 19.39 21.20
C TYR A 371 -6.40 18.51 21.92
N LEU A 372 -5.59 19.06 22.83
CA LEU A 372 -4.70 18.27 23.69
C LEU A 372 -5.50 17.31 24.60
N ASP A 373 -6.62 17.75 25.16
CA ASP A 373 -7.51 16.89 25.94
C ASP A 373 -8.15 15.79 25.09
N ILE A 374 -8.47 16.07 23.81
CA ILE A 374 -8.93 15.07 22.86
C ILE A 374 -7.82 14.04 22.57
N LEU A 375 -6.59 14.48 22.34
CA LEU A 375 -5.45 13.59 22.15
C LEU A 375 -5.26 12.63 23.33
N LYS A 376 -5.31 13.17 24.55
CA LYS A 376 -5.21 12.37 25.78
C LYS A 376 -6.36 11.37 25.91
N SER A 377 -7.59 11.84 25.79
CA SER A 377 -8.78 11.03 26.09
C SER A 377 -9.11 9.98 25.02
N LYS A 378 -8.91 10.30 23.74
CA LYS A 378 -9.27 9.39 22.63
C LYS A 378 -8.10 8.53 22.15
N PHE A 379 -6.90 9.09 22.15
CA PHE A 379 -5.75 8.48 21.50
C PHE A 379 -4.66 8.08 22.50
N GLY A 380 -4.80 8.45 23.77
CA GLY A 380 -3.85 8.09 24.83
C GLY A 380 -2.54 8.88 24.79
N PHE A 381 -2.44 9.93 23.96
CA PHE A 381 -1.24 10.77 23.90
C PHE A 381 -1.25 11.80 25.03
N SER A 382 -0.25 11.73 25.89
CA SER A 382 0.02 12.76 26.88
C SER A 382 0.75 13.93 26.23
N TYR A 383 0.76 15.09 26.89
CA TYR A 383 1.48 16.27 26.39
C TYR A 383 2.96 15.98 26.17
N GLU A 384 3.55 15.20 27.07
CA GLU A 384 4.96 14.81 27.08
C GLU A 384 5.36 13.96 25.88
N ASP A 385 4.39 13.29 25.25
CA ASP A 385 4.61 12.48 24.05
C ASP A 385 4.66 13.34 22.78
N LEU A 386 4.30 14.63 22.88
CA LEU A 386 4.19 15.55 21.75
C LEU A 386 5.40 16.49 21.70
N ASP A 387 6.07 16.51 20.56
CA ASP A 387 7.05 17.53 20.26
C ASP A 387 6.39 18.73 19.55
N LEU A 388 6.09 19.76 20.33
CA LEU A 388 5.49 21.01 19.85
C LEU A 388 6.50 22.17 19.76
N SER A 389 7.80 21.94 20.03
CA SER A 389 8.78 23.03 20.14
C SER A 389 8.98 23.80 18.85
N GLU A 390 8.81 23.11 17.72
CA GLU A 390 8.97 23.65 16.37
C GLU A 390 7.73 24.41 15.87
N LEU A 391 6.66 24.52 16.68
CA LEU A 391 5.48 25.28 16.27
C LEU A 391 5.72 26.78 16.43
N ASP A 392 5.36 27.55 15.40
CA ASP A 392 5.27 28.99 15.51
C ASP A 392 4.33 29.38 16.65
N ASN A 393 4.75 30.33 17.49
CA ASN A 393 4.08 30.72 18.74
C ASN A 393 4.06 29.67 19.86
N TYR A 394 4.83 28.58 19.80
CA TYR A 394 4.96 27.61 20.91
C TYR A 394 5.36 28.27 22.23
N THR A 395 6.35 29.16 22.23
CA THR A 395 6.79 29.90 23.43
C THR A 395 5.67 30.78 23.99
N LYS A 396 4.80 31.35 23.15
CA LYS A 396 3.65 32.12 23.63
C LYS A 396 2.60 31.20 24.25
N PHE A 397 2.35 30.05 23.64
CA PHE A 397 1.42 29.05 24.16
C PHE A 397 1.84 28.55 25.54
N THR A 398 3.09 28.11 25.70
CA THR A 398 3.59 27.57 26.99
C THR A 398 3.68 28.62 28.09
N ASN A 399 3.88 29.90 27.74
CA ASN A 399 3.86 31.00 28.70
C ASN A 399 2.44 31.50 29.04
N SER A 400 1.43 31.10 28.27
CA SER A 400 0.05 31.54 28.43
C SER A 400 -0.53 31.12 29.79
N THR A 401 -1.46 31.92 30.29
CA THR A 401 -2.19 31.61 31.53
C THR A 401 -3.00 30.33 31.39
N GLN A 402 -3.58 30.11 30.20
CA GLN A 402 -4.37 28.94 29.86
C GLN A 402 -3.54 27.67 30.00
N PHE A 403 -2.36 27.61 29.38
CA PHE A 403 -1.50 26.43 29.44
C PHE A 403 -1.02 26.15 30.87
N LYS A 404 -0.58 27.17 31.61
CA LYS A 404 -0.12 27.02 33.00
C LYS A 404 -1.22 26.44 33.90
N LYS A 405 -2.46 26.93 33.77
CA LYS A 405 -3.63 26.40 34.49
C LYS A 405 -3.93 24.96 34.10
N TRP A 406 -3.98 24.68 32.80
CA TRP A 406 -4.22 23.33 32.29
C TRP A 406 -3.16 22.36 32.80
N LYS A 407 -1.88 22.68 32.67
CA LYS A 407 -0.76 21.83 33.09
C LYS A 407 -0.77 21.53 34.59
N ALA A 408 -1.18 22.50 35.42
CA ALA A 408 -1.33 22.29 36.86
C ALA A 408 -2.40 21.23 37.20
N ASN A 409 -3.44 21.11 36.37
CA ASN A 409 -4.54 20.14 36.54
C ASN A 409 -4.23 18.76 35.91
N GLN A 410 -3.08 18.60 35.25
CA GLN A 410 -2.65 17.33 34.63
C GLN A 410 -1.74 16.49 35.55
N LYS A 411 -1.30 17.05 36.70
CA LYS A 411 -0.66 16.31 37.79
C LYS A 411 -1.72 15.55 38.58
#